data_AF-X1V5B5-F1
#
_entry.id   AF-X1V5B5-F1
#
_cell.length_a   1.000
_cell.length_b   1.000
_cell.length_c   1.000
_cell.angle_alpha   90.00
_cell.angle_beta   90.00
_cell.angle_gamma   90.00
#
_symmetry.space_group_name_H-M   'P 1'
#
loop_
_entity.id
_entity.type
_entity.pdbx_description
1 polymer ?
#
loop_
_entity_poly.entity_id
_entity_poly.type
_entity_poly.pdbx_seq_one_letter_code
_entity_poly.pdbx_strand_id
1 'polypeptide(L)'
;MKKILIMLMVVAMASFLFVGCLFAPPNQTPIITSDPITTAIVGVIYTYDVEATDPDDDVLTYSLTVMPSGMTIGVDTGLII
;
A
#
# COMPACT_ATOMS: atom_id res chain seq x y z
N MET A 1 -47.06 -3.82 -24.58
CA MET A 1 -46.30 -2.55 -24.46
C MET A 1 -45.76 -2.31 -23.04
N LYS A 2 -46.54 -2.44 -21.96
CA LYS A 2 -46.06 -2.24 -20.57
C LYS A 2 -45.00 -3.24 -20.07
N LYS A 3 -45.05 -4.51 -20.50
CA LYS A 3 -44.09 -5.55 -20.05
C LYS A 3 -42.66 -5.37 -20.59
N ILE A 4 -42.54 -4.88 -21.82
CA ILE A 4 -41.25 -4.60 -22.49
C ILE A 4 -40.57 -3.37 -21.90
N LEU A 5 -41.34 -2.35 -21.53
CA LEU A 5 -40.81 -1.11 -20.94
C LEU A 5 -40.25 -1.35 -19.52
N ILE A 6 -40.91 -2.18 -18.71
CA ILE A 6 -40.44 -2.56 -17.36
C ILE A 6 -39.15 -3.40 -17.45
N MET A 7 -39.07 -4.33 -18.40
CA MET A 7 -37.86 -5.15 -18.59
C MET A 7 -36.67 -4.30 -19.06
N LEU A 8 -36.89 -3.30 -19.92
CA LEU A 8 -35.86 -2.37 -20.37
C LEU A 8 -35.34 -1.49 -19.22
N MET A 9 -36.23 -1.03 -18.33
CA MET A 9 -35.85 -0.21 -17.17
C MET A 9 -35.13 -1.01 -16.09
N VAL A 10 -35.51 -2.27 -15.85
CA VAL A 10 -34.79 -3.15 -14.91
C VAL A 10 -33.40 -3.52 -15.45
N VAL A 11 -33.26 -3.78 -16.75
CA VAL A 11 -31.96 -4.05 -17.39
C VAL A 11 -31.06 -2.81 -17.38
N ALA A 12 -31.60 -1.61 -17.63
CA ALA A 12 -30.85 -0.35 -17.57
C ALA A 12 -30.42 0.04 -16.14
N MET A 13 -31.20 -0.33 -15.12
CA MET A 13 -30.89 -0.06 -13.71
C MET A 13 -29.90 -1.09 -13.14
N ALA A 14 -29.98 -2.35 -13.58
CA ALA A 14 -29.00 -3.40 -13.27
C ALA A 14 -27.65 -3.16 -13.97
N SER A 15 -27.64 -2.62 -15.19
CA SER A 15 -26.40 -2.24 -15.88
C SER A 15 -25.75 -0.97 -15.33
N PHE A 16 -26.49 -0.10 -14.63
CA PHE A 16 -25.93 1.07 -13.94
C PHE A 16 -25.36 0.74 -12.55
N LEU A 17 -25.87 -0.32 -11.90
CA LEU A 17 -25.39 -0.79 -10.58
C LEU A 17 -24.15 -1.70 -10.66
N PHE A 18 -23.72 -2.12 -11.85
CA PHE A 18 -22.63 -3.10 -12.03
C PHE A 18 -21.33 -2.51 -12.61
N VAL A 19 -21.34 -1.24 -13.03
CA VAL A 19 -20.18 -0.62 -13.74
C VAL A 19 -19.11 -0.07 -12.79
N GLY A 20 -19.42 0.09 -11.49
CA GLY A 20 -18.46 0.64 -10.51
C GLY A 20 -17.23 -0.23 -10.22
N CYS A 21 -17.29 -1.54 -10.49
CA CYS A 21 -16.19 -2.47 -10.22
C CYS A 21 -15.19 -2.59 -11.39
N LEU A 22 -15.53 -2.12 -12.59
CA LEU A 22 -14.75 -2.43 -13.81
C LEU A 22 -13.52 -1.53 -14.04
N PHE A 23 -13.30 -0.51 -13.21
CA PHE A 23 -12.22 0.46 -13.39
C PHE A 23 -11.60 0.93 -12.06
N ALA A 24 -11.25 0.01 -11.16
CA ALA A 24 -10.32 0.38 -10.09
C ALA A 24 -8.97 0.80 -10.72
N PRO A 25 -8.30 1.86 -10.21
CA PRO A 25 -6.95 2.18 -10.65
C PRO A 25 -6.02 0.96 -10.43
N PRO A 26 -4.96 0.79 -11.24
CA PRO A 26 -3.94 -0.22 -10.96
C PRO A 26 -3.34 -0.02 -9.56
N ASN A 27 -2.99 -1.13 -8.89
CA ASN A 27 -2.27 -1.09 -7.61
C ASN A 27 -1.00 -0.25 -7.73
N GLN A 28 -0.77 0.58 -6.75
CA GLN A 28 0.38 1.44 -6.63
C GLN A 28 1.39 0.78 -5.69
N THR A 29 2.64 1.19 -5.81
CA THR A 29 3.70 0.71 -4.92
C THR A 29 3.82 1.63 -3.71
N PRO A 30 4.22 1.11 -2.54
CA PRO A 30 4.48 1.94 -1.38
C PRO A 30 5.70 2.86 -1.59
N ILE A 31 5.70 3.96 -0.86
CA ILE A 31 6.69 5.05 -0.95
C ILE A 31 7.28 5.30 0.43
N ILE A 32 8.61 5.25 0.54
CA ILE A 32 9.34 5.70 1.74
C ILE A 32 9.36 7.22 1.76
N THR A 33 9.00 7.82 2.89
CA THR A 33 8.88 9.27 3.08
C THR A 33 9.91 9.85 4.03
N SER A 34 10.65 9.02 4.76
CA SER A 34 11.72 9.43 5.67
C SER A 34 13.10 9.41 5.02
N ASP A 35 14.01 10.23 5.54
CA ASP A 35 15.43 10.26 5.16
C ASP A 35 16.29 9.54 6.21
N PRO A 36 17.18 8.60 5.80
CA PRO A 36 18.02 7.88 6.74
C PRO A 36 19.21 8.71 7.24
N ILE A 37 19.67 8.40 8.45
CA ILE A 37 20.96 8.90 8.96
C ILE A 37 22.07 8.07 8.29
N THR A 38 22.89 8.70 7.45
CA THR A 38 23.90 7.98 6.66
C THR A 38 25.27 7.87 7.34
N THR A 39 25.39 8.36 8.58
CA THR A 39 26.61 8.27 9.38
C THR A 39 26.30 7.67 10.76
N ALA A 40 27.23 6.86 11.27
CA ALA A 40 27.08 6.20 12.56
C ALA A 40 28.40 6.24 13.34
N ILE A 41 28.30 6.14 14.67
CA ILE A 41 29.45 6.11 15.57
C ILE A 41 29.71 4.66 15.98
N VAL A 42 30.96 4.22 15.88
CA VAL A 42 31.36 2.87 16.29
C VAL A 42 31.03 2.64 17.77
N GLY A 43 30.38 1.51 18.06
CA GLY A 43 29.97 1.14 19.42
C GLY A 43 28.65 1.77 19.90
N VAL A 44 28.02 2.61 19.08
CA VAL A 44 26.69 3.17 19.35
C VAL A 44 25.67 2.43 18.48
N ILE A 45 24.54 2.04 19.07
CA ILE A 45 23.44 1.41 18.32
C ILE A 45 22.92 2.44 17.31
N TYR A 46 22.85 2.01 16.05
CA TYR A 46 22.20 2.77 15.00
C TYR A 46 20.70 2.51 15.06
N THR A 47 19.89 3.56 15.13
CA THR A 47 18.44 3.44 15.12
C THR A 47 17.86 4.33 14.03
N TYR A 48 16.95 3.78 13.23
CA TYR A 48 16.24 4.53 12.20
C TYR A 48 14.82 4.02 12.04
N ASP A 49 13.85 4.93 12.12
CA ASP A 49 12.45 4.64 11.90
C ASP A 49 12.10 4.91 10.43
N VAL A 50 11.77 3.85 9.68
CA VAL A 50 11.43 3.97 8.25
C VAL A 50 9.95 4.33 8.14
N GLU A 51 9.67 5.59 7.79
CA GLU A 51 8.32 6.02 7.45
C GLU A 51 8.03 5.71 5.98
N ALA A 52 6.88 5.07 5.75
CA ALA A 52 6.39 4.78 4.41
C ALA A 52 4.87 4.90 4.35
N THR A 53 4.34 5.13 3.15
CA THR A 53 2.92 5.21 2.86
C THR A 53 2.59 4.34 1.66
N ASP A 54 1.43 3.71 1.67
CA ASP A 54 0.87 3.05 0.49
C ASP A 54 -0.29 3.91 -0.06
N PRO A 55 -0.27 4.30 -1.35
CA PRO A 55 -1.36 5.10 -1.93
C PRO A 55 -2.73 4.42 -1.93
N ASP A 56 -2.78 3.09 -1.82
CA ASP A 56 -4.00 2.30 -1.79
C ASP A 56 -4.37 1.87 -0.34
N ASP A 57 -3.66 2.40 0.67
CA ASP A 57 -3.80 2.09 2.11
C ASP A 57 -3.58 0.60 2.46
N ASP A 58 -2.80 -0.12 1.64
CA ASP A 58 -2.41 -1.50 1.90
C ASP A 58 -1.49 -1.62 3.14
N VAL A 59 -1.55 -2.77 3.82
CA VAL A 59 -0.66 -3.07 4.96
C VAL A 59 0.77 -3.25 4.46
N LEU A 60 1.68 -2.46 5.04
CA LEU A 60 3.09 -2.50 4.70
C LEU A 60 3.84 -3.62 5.43
N THR A 61 4.86 -4.17 4.76
CA THR A 61 5.80 -5.15 5.31
C THR A 61 7.21 -4.72 4.97
N TYR A 62 8.08 -4.67 5.97
CA TYR A 62 9.43 -4.14 5.87
C TYR A 62 10.47 -5.25 5.85
N SER A 63 11.51 -5.08 5.02
CA SER A 63 12.66 -6.00 4.97
C SER A 63 13.92 -5.27 4.52
N LEU A 64 15.08 -5.80 4.94
CA LEU A 64 16.38 -5.35 4.49
C LEU A 64 16.94 -6.32 3.45
N THR A 65 17.18 -5.83 2.24
CA THR A 65 17.76 -6.63 1.15
C THR A 65 19.28 -6.64 1.19
N VAL A 66 19.88 -5.54 1.66
CA VAL A 66 21.32 -5.37 1.86
C VAL A 66 21.53 -4.69 3.20
N MET A 67 22.30 -5.31 4.07
CA MET A 67 22.58 -4.78 5.41
C MET A 67 23.90 -5.29 5.98
N PRO A 68 24.55 -4.55 6.89
CA PRO A 68 25.65 -5.07 7.70
C PRO A 68 25.21 -6.24 8.59
N SER A 69 26.17 -7.08 8.97
CA SER A 69 25.92 -8.17 9.93
C SER A 69 25.42 -7.61 11.26
N GLY A 70 24.34 -8.20 11.80
CA GLY A 70 23.74 -7.82 13.07
C GLY A 70 22.65 -6.76 13.00
N MET A 71 22.45 -6.12 11.85
CA MET A 71 21.34 -5.19 11.64
C MET A 71 20.02 -5.95 11.44
N THR A 72 18.94 -5.41 11.98
CA THR A 72 17.59 -5.96 11.85
C THR A 72 16.58 -4.87 11.52
N ILE A 73 15.42 -5.26 10.98
CA ILE A 73 14.27 -4.37 10.79
C ILE A 73 13.01 -5.05 11.34
N GLY A 74 12.18 -4.30 12.05
CA GLY A 74 10.87 -4.76 12.46
C GLY A 74 9.93 -4.86 11.25
N VAL A 75 9.44 -6.07 10.98
CA VAL A 75 8.65 -6.39 9.79
C VAL A 75 7.36 -5.56 9.66
N ASP A 76 6.76 -5.18 10.78
CA ASP A 76 5.52 -4.38 10.83
C ASP A 76 5.76 -2.93 11.23
N THR A 77 6.96 -2.61 11.74
CA THR A 77 7.25 -1.31 12.36
C THR A 77 8.22 -0.45 11.58
N GLY A 78 8.97 -1.00 10.62
CA GLY A 78 10.01 -0.26 9.90
C GLY A 78 11.24 0.12 10.72
N LEU A 79 11.20 0.00 12.06
CA LEU A 79 12.33 0.29 12.94
C LEU A 79 13.55 -0.60 12.66
N ILE A 80 14.68 0.04 12.35
CA ILE A 80 16.01 -0.56 12.22
C ILE A 80 16.78 -0.42 13.53
N ILE A 81 17.42 -1.52 13.96
CA ILE A 81 18.39 -1.59 15.06
C ILE A 81 19.59 -2.47 14.71
#